data_AF-A0A1H7EUS7-F1
#
_entry.id   AF-A0A1H7EUS7-F1
#
_cell.length_a   1.000
_cell.length_b   1.000
_cell.length_c   1.000
_cell.angle_alpha   90.00
_cell.angle_beta   90.00
_cell.angle_gamma   90.00
#
_symmetry.space_group_name_H-M   'P 1'
#
loop_
_entity.id
_entity.type
_entity.pdbx_description
1 polymer ?
#
loop_
_entity_poly.entity_id
_entity_poly.type
_entity_poly.pdbx_seq_one_letter_code
_entity_poly.pdbx_strand_id
1 'polypeptide(L)' 'MYSYEDRIRAVELYIKLGKRVRPTIRQLGFPTKNSLKSWYNEYQQKLDLPAG' A
#
# COMPACT_ATOMS: atom_id res chain seq x y z
N MET A 1 -0.57 15.01 -4.44
CA MET A 1 0.64 14.18 -4.63
C MET A 1 0.92 13.50 -3.30
N TYR A 2 0.89 12.17 -3.22
CA TYR A 2 1.10 11.45 -1.96
C TYR A 2 2.59 11.23 -1.72
N SER A 3 3.06 11.58 -0.53
CA SER A 3 4.43 11.37 -0.08
C SER A 3 4.75 9.87 -0.02
N TYR A 4 6.03 9.52 -0.13
CA TYR A 4 6.47 8.13 -0.05
C TYR A 4 6.02 7.46 1.25
N GLU A 5 6.12 8.17 2.38
CA GLU A 5 5.66 7.70 3.69
C GLU A 5 4.16 7.39 3.72
N ASP A 6 3.32 8.22 3.09
CA ASP A 6 1.88 7.99 3.01
C ASP A 6 1.55 6.72 2.21
N ARG A 7 2.33 6.44 1.15
CA ARG A 7 2.18 5.22 0.35
C ARG A 7 2.55 3.99 1.16
N ILE A 8 3.66 4.04 1.90
CA ILE A 8 4.09 2.94 2.77
C ILE A 8 3.07 2.70 3.88
N ARG A 9 2.61 3.75 4.58
CA ARG A 9 1.54 3.63 5.58
C ARG A 9 0.27 2.99 5.01
N ALA A 10 -0.14 3.39 3.81
CA ALA A 10 -1.30 2.82 3.15
C ALA A 10 -1.13 1.32 2.84
N VAL A 11 0.05 0.93 2.35
CA VAL A 11 0.38 -0.46 2.03
C VAL A 11 0.50 -1.32 3.30
N GLU A 12 1.18 -0.85 4.34
CA GLU A 12 1.29 -1.54 5.62
C GLU A 12 -0.08 -1.77 6.25
N LEU A 13 -0.93 -0.73 6.24
CA LEU A 13 -2.29 -0.82 6.77
C LEU A 13 -3.14 -1.78 5.92
N TYR A 14 -2.97 -1.80 4.60
CA TYR A 14 -3.59 -2.78 3.71
C TYR A 14 -3.18 -4.22 4.01
N ILE A 15 -1.90 -4.47 4.29
CA ILE A 15 -1.38 -5.79 4.70
C ILE A 15 -1.96 -6.16 6.07
N LYS A 16 -1.91 -5.26 7.06
CA LYS A 16 -2.43 -5.45 8.42
C LYS A 16 -3.93 -5.76 8.45
N LEU A 17 -4.70 -5.18 7.53
CA LEU A 17 -6.15 -5.42 7.38
C LEU A 17 -6.48 -6.67 6.56
N GLY A 18 -5.48 -7.46 6.17
CA GLY A 18 -5.66 -8.70 5.40
C GLY A 18 -6.00 -8.46 3.93
N LYS A 19 -5.33 -7.48 3.29
CA LYS A 19 -5.49 -7.13 1.87
C LYS A 19 -6.90 -6.62 1.53
N ARG A 20 -7.56 -5.97 2.49
CA ARG A 20 -8.90 -5.38 2.31
C ARG A 20 -8.80 -3.90 1.96
N VAL A 21 -9.13 -3.55 0.71
CA VAL A 21 -9.03 -2.16 0.23
C VAL A 21 -10.00 -1.21 0.92
N ARG A 22 -11.26 -1.61 1.09
CA ARG A 22 -12.33 -0.76 1.66
C ARG A 22 -11.99 -0.20 3.05
N PRO A 23 -11.56 -1.01 4.04
CA PRO A 23 -11.21 -0.50 5.35
C PRO A 23 -9.96 0.41 5.32
N THR A 24 -8.98 0.14 4.45
CA THR A 24 -7.81 1.01 4.27
C THR A 24 -8.21 2.40 3.82
N ILE A 25 -9.06 2.50 2.78
CA ILE A 25 -9.54 3.78 2.26
C ILE A 25 -10.41 4.50 3.30
N ARG A 26 -11.25 3.75 4.05
CA ARG A 26 -12.10 4.34 5.10
C ARG A 26 -11.29 4.88 6.27
N GLN A 27 -10.18 4.24 6.64
CA GLN A 27 -9.33 4.69 7.75
C GLN A 27 -8.43 5.86 7.37
N LEU A 28 -7.86 5.84 6.16
CA LEU A 28 -6.92 6.88 5.72
C LEU A 28 -7.61 8.04 5.01
N GLY A 29 -8.82 7.86 4.46
CA GLY A 29 -9.50 8.86 3.62
C GLY A 29 -8.92 8.99 2.21
N PHE A 30 -7.84 8.27 1.94
CA PHE A 30 -7.12 8.08 0.68
C PHE A 30 -6.46 6.69 0.77
N PRO A 31 -5.80 6.14 -0.26
CA PRO A 31 -5.79 6.47 -1.68
C PRO A 31 -6.96 5.81 -2.43
N THR A 32 -6.99 5.89 -3.77
CA THR A 32 -7.95 5.09 -4.56
C THR A 32 -7.54 3.62 -4.63
N LYS A 33 -8.49 2.73 -4.94
CA LYS A 33 -8.26 1.27 -5.09
C LYS A 33 -7.10 0.95 -6.03
N ASN A 34 -6.95 1.71 -7.12
CA ASN A 34 -5.94 1.46 -8.14
C ASN A 34 -4.54 1.87 -7.64
N SER A 35 -4.43 3.03 -6.98
CA SER A 35 -3.19 3.47 -6.36
C SER A 35 -2.71 2.48 -5.29
N LEU A 36 -3.61 1.99 -4.44
CA LEU A 36 -3.25 1.02 -3.41
C LEU A 36 -2.71 -0.30 -3.99
N LYS A 37 -3.29 -0.78 -5.09
CA LYS A 37 -2.77 -1.96 -5.81
C LYS A 37 -1.40 -1.70 -6.42
N SER A 38 -1.20 -0.53 -7.05
CA SER A 38 0.10 -0.15 -7.61
C SER A 38 1.17 -0.11 -6.54
N TRP A 39 0.89 0.56 -5.42
CA TRP A 39 1.84 0.68 -4.31
C TRP A 39 2.12 -0.66 -3.64
N TYR A 40 1.12 -1.53 -3.50
CA TYR A 40 1.33 -2.88 -2.99
C TYR A 40 2.23 -3.70 -3.93
N ASN A 41 2.04 -3.58 -5.25
CA ASN A 41 2.89 -4.26 -6.23
C ASN A 41 4.33 -3.70 -6.21
N GLU A 42 4.50 -2.38 -6.16
CA GLU A 42 5.81 -1.73 -6.00
C GLU A 42 6.49 -2.14 -4.69
N TYR A 43 5.73 -2.24 -3.59
CA TYR A 43 6.22 -2.70 -2.30
C TYR A 43 6.64 -4.17 -2.34
N GLN A 44 5.87 -5.03 -3.01
CA GLN A 44 6.26 -6.41 -3.26
C GLN A 44 7.53 -6.46 -4.09
N GLN A 45 7.63 -5.75 -5.22
CA GLN A 45 8.86 -5.70 -6.04
C GLN A 45 10.08 -5.18 -5.28
N LYS A 46 9.92 -4.22 -4.37
CA LYS A 46 11.00 -3.71 -3.53
C LYS A 46 11.41 -4.68 -2.42
N LEU A 47 10.48 -5.47 -1.89
CA LEU A 47 10.75 -6.54 -0.93
C LEU A 47 11.27 -7.83 -1.60
N ASP A 48 10.91 -8.04 -2.87
CA ASP A 48 11.30 -9.19 -3.70
C ASP A 48 12.66 -9.01 -4.38
N LEU A 49 13.35 -7.87 -4.22
CA LEU A 49 14.76 -7.77 -4.60
C LEU A 49 15.52 -8.77 -3.74
N PRO A 50 15.97 -9.91 -4.31
CA PRO A 50 16.75 -10.85 -3.55
C PRO A 50 18.04 -10.12 -3.18
N ALA A 51 18.52 -10.36 -1.97
CA ALA A 51 19.95 -10.29 -1.72
C ALA A 51 20.61 -11.29 -2.68
N GLY A 52 20.94 -10.81 -3.88
CA GLY A 52 21.77 -11.50 -4.87
C GLY A 52 23.18 -10.97 -4.75
#